data_AF-A0A371F2Q1-F1
#
_entry.id   AF-A0A371F2Q1-F1
#
_cell.length_a   1.000
_cell.length_b   1.000
_cell.length_c   1.000
_cell.angle_alpha   90.00
_cell.angle_beta   90.00
_cell.angle_gamma   90.00
#
_symmetry.space_group_name_H-M   'P 1'
#
loop_
_entity.id
_entity.type
_entity.pdbx_description
1 polymer ?
#
loop_
_entity_poly.entity_id
_entity_poly.type
_entity_poly.pdbx_seq_one_letter_code
_entity_poly.pdbx_strand_id
1 'polypeptide(L)'
;MQRPYNGWVVSYSTFLTVAASASSCLLLFMGEDDFTSPHSGCSGLRPIMQSNLAGFAPLGCFSDVMVYKKTAEEKIPSLKKYSDKAPPTDKFAKHEVKVDYEYRSSEDPDKVVPPDQRIKGYPYGPQIVPISSVEWEAVKFKPEKGVKLLGFTDSSNIFRHHYMKDVYVFLPEPGNTKAMLGLSALARAMKEMNKVAILRCVWRRGQANVVIGVLTPNLSDRENIPDSFYLNVLPFAEDVREFQFPSFTNFPASWQPNGQQLEAAANLIKTLDLAPHGQEEVFLPDFTPNPVLERFYRYLELKSKDPDAEVPPLDDTLKKITEPDADLILQNKSVVDSFCSSFELKGNPLKKSRRLLGGKRFFSSDEEVKGNITAQPANLIENTSIKVEKIGDLTPVQDFEALISRRDSPLWVVKAITDMKNKIFDLVEDSHEGDNYPKALECLVVLRKGCVLEQEPKQFNDFLKHLCNFCQEKNLHSFCEYLASKGFTLISKTEAIDSEVTDDEARSFLVKSELKFLT
;
A
#
# COMPACT_ATOMS: atom_id res chain seq x y z
N MET A 1 -43.20 -15.46 -35.25
CA MET A 1 -44.43 -14.83 -35.77
C MET A 1 -44.05 -13.51 -36.43
N GLN A 2 -44.29 -13.44 -37.74
CA GLN A 2 -44.35 -12.31 -38.69
C GLN A 2 -43.82 -10.90 -38.34
N ARG A 3 -42.98 -10.36 -39.25
CA ARG A 3 -42.86 -8.91 -39.58
C ARG A 3 -44.14 -8.42 -40.31
N PRO A 4 -44.43 -7.10 -40.39
CA PRO A 4 -43.95 -6.24 -41.51
C PRO A 4 -43.59 -4.79 -41.05
N TYR A 5 -42.65 -4.03 -41.63
CA TYR A 5 -42.55 -3.30 -42.92
C TYR A 5 -43.51 -2.09 -43.13
N ASN A 6 -42.86 -0.90 -43.25
CA ASN A 6 -43.17 0.35 -43.99
C ASN A 6 -44.43 1.19 -43.72
N GLY A 7 -44.22 2.52 -43.65
CA GLY A 7 -45.27 3.52 -43.91
C GLY A 7 -44.87 4.97 -43.55
N TRP A 8 -44.37 5.71 -44.53
CA TRP A 8 -44.22 7.18 -44.52
C TRP A 8 -45.57 7.88 -44.78
N VAL A 9 -45.93 8.90 -44.00
CA VAL A 9 -46.84 10.03 -44.33
C VAL A 9 -46.47 11.17 -43.36
N VAL A 10 -45.60 12.13 -43.70
CA VAL A 10 -45.80 13.40 -44.43
C VAL A 10 -47.09 14.15 -44.09
N SER A 11 -46.97 15.28 -43.39
CA SER A 11 -47.87 16.43 -43.62
C SER A 11 -47.24 17.77 -43.22
N TYR A 12 -46.91 18.53 -44.27
CA TYR A 12 -47.05 19.97 -44.48
C TYR A 12 -46.40 20.93 -43.47
N SER A 13 -45.24 21.50 -43.81
CA SER A 13 -45.06 22.71 -44.64
C SER A 13 -45.35 23.98 -43.82
N THR A 14 -44.59 25.07 -43.91
CA THR A 14 -44.28 25.82 -45.13
C THR A 14 -43.25 26.89 -44.77
N PHE A 15 -42.09 26.87 -45.45
CA PHE A 15 -41.45 28.03 -46.09
C PHE A 15 -40.61 29.00 -45.24
N LEU A 16 -39.54 29.64 -45.73
CA LEU A 16 -38.70 29.63 -46.95
C LEU A 16 -37.49 30.51 -46.48
N THR A 17 -36.22 30.10 -46.50
CA THR A 17 -35.28 30.16 -47.65
C THR A 17 -34.22 31.24 -47.49
N VAL A 18 -33.17 31.01 -48.28
CA VAL A 18 -32.14 31.96 -48.75
C VAL A 18 -30.94 32.00 -47.79
N ALA A 19 -29.69 31.83 -48.19
CA ALA A 19 -29.00 31.37 -49.39
C ALA A 19 -27.51 31.27 -48.95
N ALA A 20 -26.82 30.20 -49.28
CA ALA A 20 -25.86 30.13 -50.38
C ALA A 20 -24.69 31.13 -50.28
N SER A 21 -23.48 30.58 -50.15
CA SER A 21 -22.46 30.58 -51.22
C SER A 21 -21.05 30.75 -50.66
N ALA A 22 -20.13 30.01 -51.30
CA ALA A 22 -18.70 30.32 -51.46
C ALA A 22 -17.87 30.36 -50.18
N SER A 23 -16.62 29.96 -50.13
CA SER A 23 -15.70 29.28 -51.03
C SER A 23 -14.50 28.97 -50.13
N SER A 24 -13.75 27.94 -50.52
CA SER A 24 -12.34 27.71 -50.20
C SER A 24 -11.64 28.72 -49.28
N CYS A 25 -11.16 28.29 -48.12
CA CYS A 25 -9.88 28.81 -47.61
C CYS A 25 -9.30 27.94 -46.49
N LEU A 26 -8.11 27.41 -46.78
CA LEU A 26 -7.00 27.05 -45.90
C LEU A 26 -7.28 26.35 -44.55
N LEU A 27 -6.83 25.10 -44.49
CA LEU A 27 -6.16 24.55 -43.31
C LEU A 27 -5.06 25.52 -42.86
N LEU A 28 -5.35 26.34 -41.84
CA LEU A 28 -4.35 27.04 -41.07
C LEU A 28 -4.04 26.21 -39.82
N PHE A 29 -2.98 25.42 -39.92
CA PHE A 29 -2.20 25.04 -38.75
C PHE A 29 -1.61 26.33 -38.18
N MET A 30 -2.09 26.78 -37.02
CA MET A 30 -1.36 27.75 -36.22
C MET A 30 -0.64 27.00 -35.10
N GLY A 31 0.69 26.94 -35.23
CA GLY A 31 1.57 26.61 -34.11
C GLY A 31 1.51 27.73 -33.09
N GLU A 32 1.51 27.37 -31.81
CA GLU A 32 1.71 28.32 -30.73
C GLU A 32 3.20 28.43 -30.42
N ASP A 33 3.70 29.67 -30.51
CA ASP A 33 5.04 30.10 -30.12
C ASP A 33 5.19 30.08 -28.59
N ASP A 34 6.35 29.60 -28.12
CA ASP A 34 6.78 29.68 -26.72
C ASP A 34 7.05 31.15 -26.34
N PHE A 35 6.09 31.82 -25.72
CA PHE A 35 6.30 33.13 -25.12
C PHE A 35 6.77 33.02 -23.66
N THR A 36 8.08 33.23 -23.45
CA THR A 36 8.65 33.62 -22.16
C THR A 36 8.64 35.14 -22.03
N SER A 37 8.05 35.68 -20.95
CA SER A 37 8.25 37.09 -20.55
C SER A 37 8.09 37.29 -19.02
N PRO A 38 8.62 38.39 -18.45
CA PRO A 38 9.42 38.36 -17.22
C PRO A 38 8.68 38.72 -15.92
N HIS A 39 9.39 38.50 -14.82
CA HIS A 39 9.02 38.68 -13.41
C HIS A 39 8.21 39.94 -13.05
N SER A 40 7.13 39.74 -12.30
CA SER A 40 6.72 40.60 -11.18
C SER A 40 6.12 39.76 -10.07
N GLY A 41 6.53 40.06 -8.83
CA GLY A 41 6.30 39.25 -7.63
C GLY A 41 4.87 39.36 -7.10
N CYS A 42 4.04 38.41 -7.50
CA CYS A 42 2.95 37.85 -6.71
C CYS A 42 3.00 36.36 -6.99
N SER A 43 3.02 35.50 -5.96
CA SER A 43 2.91 34.05 -6.13
C SER A 43 1.48 33.69 -6.54
N GLY A 44 1.07 34.12 -7.74
CA GLY A 44 -0.20 33.78 -8.36
C GLY A 44 -0.14 32.34 -8.85
N LEU A 45 -1.22 31.59 -8.59
CA LEU A 45 -1.42 30.26 -9.15
C LEU A 45 -1.30 30.32 -10.67
N ARG A 46 -0.27 29.70 -11.23
CA ARG A 46 -0.11 29.58 -12.69
C ARG A 46 -0.97 28.44 -13.20
N PRO A 47 -1.73 28.62 -14.31
CA PRO A 47 -2.49 27.54 -14.90
C PRO A 47 -1.54 26.41 -15.36
N ILE A 48 -1.99 25.17 -15.19
CA ILE A 48 -1.26 23.98 -15.64
C ILE A 48 -1.30 23.88 -17.16
N MET A 49 -2.39 24.39 -17.74
CA MET A 49 -2.63 24.42 -19.17
C MET A 49 -3.66 25.51 -19.50
N GLN A 50 -3.39 26.25 -20.57
CA GLN A 50 -4.41 26.95 -21.36
C GLN A 50 -4.72 26.06 -22.56
N SER A 51 -6.00 25.76 -22.79
CA SER A 51 -6.39 24.87 -23.88
C SER A 51 -7.83 25.00 -24.29
N ASN A 52 -8.11 24.57 -25.52
CA ASN A 52 -9.46 24.45 -26.04
C ASN A 52 -10.03 23.07 -25.69
N LEU A 53 -11.28 23.02 -25.22
CA LEU A 53 -12.01 21.76 -25.09
C LEU A 53 -12.54 21.40 -26.49
N ALA A 54 -11.86 20.46 -27.16
CA ALA A 54 -12.27 20.01 -28.48
C ALA A 54 -13.23 18.81 -28.37
N GLY A 55 -14.46 18.95 -28.86
CA GLY A 55 -15.45 17.89 -28.97
C GLY A 55 -15.67 17.43 -30.41
N PHE A 56 -16.27 16.26 -30.59
CA PHE A 56 -16.84 15.86 -31.89
C PHE A 56 -18.07 16.74 -32.18
N ALA A 57 -18.15 17.29 -33.39
CA ALA A 57 -19.22 18.19 -33.86
C ALA A 57 -20.63 17.67 -33.47
N PRO A 58 -21.53 18.51 -32.90
CA PRO A 58 -21.73 19.94 -33.18
C PRO A 58 -21.32 20.89 -32.03
N LEU A 59 -20.68 20.39 -30.99
CA LEU A 59 -20.12 21.22 -29.92
C LEU A 59 -18.80 21.82 -30.43
N GLY A 60 -18.86 23.01 -31.04
CA GLY A 60 -17.68 23.76 -31.48
C GLY A 60 -16.63 23.86 -30.37
N CYS A 61 -15.35 23.96 -30.75
CA CYS A 61 -14.24 24.13 -29.82
C CYS A 61 -14.58 25.22 -28.78
N PHE A 62 -14.69 24.85 -27.50
CA PHE A 62 -14.65 25.85 -26.44
C PHE A 62 -13.25 26.41 -26.47
N SER A 63 -13.13 27.57 -27.09
CA SER A 63 -11.87 28.27 -27.21
C SER A 63 -11.66 28.93 -25.84
N ASP A 64 -10.55 28.60 -25.20
CA ASP A 64 -10.02 29.29 -24.02
C ASP A 64 -10.59 28.83 -22.65
N VAL A 65 -10.21 27.62 -22.24
CA VAL A 65 -10.38 27.11 -20.87
C VAL A 65 -9.01 27.00 -20.19
N MET A 66 -8.95 27.44 -18.93
CA MET A 66 -7.77 27.28 -18.07
C MET A 66 -7.97 26.17 -17.06
N VAL A 67 -6.91 25.38 -16.87
CA VAL A 67 -6.93 24.26 -15.93
C VAL A 67 -5.96 24.53 -14.79
N TYR A 68 -6.45 24.43 -13.56
CA TYR A 68 -5.67 24.55 -12.33
C TYR A 68 -5.74 23.26 -11.52
N LYS A 69 -4.75 23.02 -10.67
CA LYS A 69 -4.85 21.99 -9.62
C LYS A 69 -5.71 22.56 -8.49
N LYS A 70 -6.78 21.86 -8.14
CA LYS A 70 -7.58 22.15 -6.95
C LYS A 70 -6.94 21.55 -5.72
N THR A 71 -6.48 20.30 -5.83
CA THR A 71 -5.78 19.60 -4.76
C THR A 71 -4.39 19.19 -5.23
N ALA A 72 -3.42 19.23 -4.31
CA ALA A 72 -2.08 18.70 -4.52
C ALA A 72 -1.52 18.29 -3.18
N GLU A 73 -0.86 17.14 -3.13
CA GLU A 73 -0.11 16.72 -1.93
C GLU A 73 1.05 17.69 -1.68
N GLU A 74 1.04 18.37 -0.53
CA GLU A 74 2.16 19.18 -0.09
C GLU A 74 3.23 18.29 0.56
N LYS A 75 4.45 18.37 0.05
CA LYS A 75 5.57 17.51 0.49
C LYS A 75 6.57 18.31 1.31
N ILE A 76 7.20 17.63 2.27
CA ILE A 76 8.33 18.17 3.03
C ILE A 76 9.46 18.53 2.04
N PRO A 77 10.16 19.66 2.23
CA PRO A 77 11.30 20.01 1.40
C PRO A 77 12.39 18.92 1.44
N SER A 78 13.06 18.72 0.31
CA SER A 78 14.15 17.74 0.21
C SER A 78 15.32 18.14 1.09
N LEU A 79 15.70 17.27 2.03
CA LEU A 79 16.89 17.43 2.86
C LEU A 79 18.12 16.90 2.12
N LYS A 80 19.23 17.64 2.20
CA LYS A 80 20.53 17.22 1.65
C LYS A 80 21.39 16.59 2.74
N LYS A 81 22.24 15.64 2.37
CA LYS A 81 23.22 15.05 3.28
C LYS A 81 24.37 16.04 3.51
N TYR A 82 24.68 16.27 4.78
CA TYR A 82 25.75 17.13 5.24
C TYR A 82 26.77 16.29 6.03
N SER A 83 28.06 16.62 5.93
CA SER A 83 29.13 15.96 6.67
C SER A 83 29.99 16.96 7.43
N ASP A 84 30.12 16.76 8.74
CA ASP A 84 30.99 17.55 9.62
C ASP A 84 32.48 17.26 9.42
N LYS A 85 32.82 16.22 8.64
CA LYS A 85 34.21 15.77 8.40
C LYS A 85 34.89 16.48 7.23
N ALA A 86 34.30 17.55 6.68
CA ALA A 86 34.93 18.31 5.61
C ALA A 86 36.22 19.01 6.12
N PRO A 87 37.30 19.10 5.32
CA PRO A 87 38.56 19.68 5.78
C PRO A 87 38.37 21.14 6.24
N PRO A 88 38.74 21.49 7.49
CA PRO A 88 38.48 22.82 8.07
C PRO A 88 39.30 23.94 7.40
N THR A 89 40.24 23.61 6.52
CA THR A 89 41.18 24.53 5.88
C THR A 89 40.66 25.17 4.59
N ASP A 90 39.55 24.69 4.02
CA ASP A 90 39.02 25.21 2.76
C ASP A 90 37.73 26.01 2.98
N LYS A 91 37.83 27.34 2.86
CA LYS A 91 36.70 28.28 3.01
C LYS A 91 35.61 28.13 1.94
N PHE A 92 35.85 27.32 0.89
CA PHE A 92 34.91 27.04 -0.18
C PHE A 92 34.37 25.61 -0.16
N ALA A 93 34.73 24.79 0.83
CA ALA A 93 34.18 23.46 0.98
C ALA A 93 32.66 23.54 1.21
N LYS A 94 31.87 22.88 0.35
CA LYS A 94 30.40 22.95 0.39
C LYS A 94 29.76 22.03 1.43
N HIS A 95 30.56 21.19 2.12
CA HIS A 95 30.13 20.14 3.07
C HIS A 95 29.02 19.19 2.54
N GLU A 96 28.73 19.26 1.23
CA GLU A 96 27.72 18.49 0.53
C GLU A 96 28.27 17.12 0.21
N VAL A 97 27.59 16.07 0.66
CA VAL A 97 27.97 14.69 0.39
C VAL A 97 27.43 14.28 -0.99
N LYS A 98 28.34 14.03 -1.93
CA LYS A 98 28.01 13.39 -3.22
C LYS A 98 28.11 11.88 -3.08
N VAL A 99 27.15 11.18 -3.65
CA VAL A 99 27.12 9.71 -3.68
C VAL A 99 27.30 9.29 -5.13
N ASP A 100 28.42 8.64 -5.41
CA ASP A 100 28.69 8.01 -6.70
C ASP A 100 28.40 6.50 -6.61
N TYR A 101 27.85 5.95 -7.68
CA TYR A 101 27.47 4.54 -7.76
C TYR A 101 28.35 3.82 -8.77
N GLU A 102 29.00 2.75 -8.32
CA GLU A 102 29.73 1.81 -9.17
C GLU A 102 28.88 0.56 -9.40
N TYR A 103 28.80 0.12 -10.66
CA TYR A 103 28.09 -1.09 -11.05
C TYR A 103 29.11 -2.16 -11.40
N ARG A 104 29.01 -3.32 -10.74
CA ARG A 104 29.91 -4.47 -10.91
C ARG A 104 29.18 -5.61 -11.61
N SER A 105 29.93 -6.46 -12.30
CA SER A 105 29.36 -7.66 -12.92
C SER A 105 28.85 -8.63 -11.85
N SER A 106 27.74 -9.31 -12.13
CA SER A 106 27.24 -10.38 -11.26
C SER A 106 28.11 -11.64 -11.33
N GLU A 107 28.79 -11.87 -12.45
CA GLU A 107 29.68 -13.03 -12.65
C GLU A 107 31.07 -12.80 -12.05
N ASP A 108 31.52 -11.54 -12.02
CA ASP A 108 32.84 -11.13 -11.50
C ASP A 108 32.70 -9.83 -10.69
N PRO A 109 32.64 -9.93 -9.34
CA PRO A 109 32.47 -8.77 -8.46
C PRO A 109 33.63 -7.76 -8.48
N ASP A 110 34.81 -8.14 -8.98
CA ASP A 110 35.96 -7.26 -9.04
C ASP A 110 35.98 -6.41 -10.33
N LYS A 111 35.15 -6.77 -11.31
CA LYS A 111 35.04 -6.07 -12.58
C LYS A 111 33.96 -4.99 -12.55
N VAL A 112 34.38 -3.73 -12.59
CA VAL A 112 33.50 -2.57 -12.74
C VAL A 112 33.06 -2.44 -14.20
N VAL A 113 31.75 -2.32 -14.44
CA VAL A 113 31.16 -2.17 -15.78
C VAL A 113 31.01 -0.67 -16.09
N PRO A 114 31.62 -0.13 -17.16
CA PRO A 114 31.58 1.30 -17.45
C PRO A 114 30.22 1.72 -18.07
N PRO A 115 29.78 2.98 -17.95
CA PRO A 115 28.43 3.43 -18.33
C PRO A 115 28.03 3.17 -19.79
N ASP A 116 28.98 3.22 -20.71
CA ASP A 116 28.84 2.97 -22.16
C ASP A 116 28.50 1.51 -22.48
N GLN A 117 28.88 0.57 -21.62
CA GLN A 117 28.58 -0.85 -21.76
C GLN A 117 27.27 -1.26 -21.06
N ARG A 118 26.56 -0.30 -20.45
CA ARG A 118 25.32 -0.56 -19.71
C ARG A 118 24.11 -0.34 -20.61
N ILE A 119 23.28 -1.37 -20.73
CA ILE A 119 21.98 -1.29 -21.42
C ILE A 119 20.89 -1.58 -20.40
N LYS A 120 19.76 -0.87 -20.49
CA LYS A 120 18.61 -1.14 -19.62
C LYS A 120 17.94 -2.44 -20.06
N GLY A 121 17.88 -3.40 -19.14
CA GLY A 121 17.07 -4.60 -19.27
C GLY A 121 15.67 -4.38 -18.72
N TYR A 122 14.65 -4.77 -19.50
CA TYR A 122 13.26 -4.75 -19.09
C TYR A 122 12.79 -6.18 -18.86
N PRO A 123 12.24 -6.52 -17.67
CA PRO A 123 11.71 -7.85 -17.44
C PRO A 123 10.45 -8.08 -18.30
N TYR A 124 10.43 -9.17 -19.05
CA TYR A 124 9.28 -9.64 -19.81
C TYR A 124 9.02 -11.11 -19.47
N GLY A 125 8.17 -11.33 -18.48
CA GLY A 125 8.01 -12.64 -17.85
C GLY A 125 9.32 -13.10 -17.21
N PRO A 126 9.79 -14.34 -17.50
CA PRO A 126 11.05 -14.84 -16.95
C PRO A 126 12.31 -14.31 -17.67
N GLN A 127 12.16 -13.62 -18.81
CA GLN A 127 13.29 -13.14 -19.63
C GLN A 127 13.58 -11.67 -19.37
N ILE A 128 14.84 -11.26 -19.51
CA ILE A 128 15.25 -9.86 -19.48
C ILE A 128 15.54 -9.44 -20.92
N VAL A 129 14.76 -8.48 -21.43
CA VAL A 129 14.93 -7.94 -22.79
C VAL A 129 15.76 -6.66 -22.69
N PRO A 130 17.00 -6.63 -23.22
CA PRO A 130 17.78 -5.40 -23.30
C PRO A 130 17.21 -4.48 -24.38
N ILE A 131 16.92 -3.23 -24.04
CA ILE A 131 16.47 -2.22 -25.01
C ILE A 131 17.35 -0.98 -24.86
N SER A 132 17.94 -0.52 -25.96
CA SER A 132 18.77 0.69 -25.95
C SER A 132 17.91 1.95 -25.75
N SER A 133 18.53 3.05 -25.30
CA SER A 133 17.82 4.32 -25.13
C SER A 133 17.26 4.88 -26.44
N VAL A 134 17.94 4.64 -27.57
CA VAL A 134 17.53 5.10 -28.91
C VAL A 134 16.31 4.31 -29.40
N GLU A 135 16.36 2.98 -29.29
CA GLU A 135 15.23 2.13 -29.66
C GLU A 135 14.01 2.44 -28.79
N TRP A 136 14.23 2.62 -27.48
CA TRP A 136 13.16 2.95 -26.55
C TRP A 136 12.45 4.26 -26.92
N GLU A 137 13.20 5.31 -27.27
CA GLU A 137 12.62 6.61 -27.65
C GLU A 137 11.91 6.59 -29.02
N ALA A 138 12.28 5.64 -29.89
CA ALA A 138 11.61 5.40 -31.17
C ALA A 138 10.27 4.66 -30.99
N VAL A 139 10.20 3.65 -30.12
CA VAL A 139 8.98 2.85 -29.89
C VAL A 139 8.00 3.49 -28.90
N LYS A 140 8.46 4.47 -28.12
CA LYS A 140 7.64 5.13 -27.10
C LYS A 140 6.44 5.84 -27.71
N PHE A 141 5.28 5.62 -27.11
CA PHE A 141 4.05 6.32 -27.47
C PHE A 141 4.17 7.83 -27.21
N LYS A 142 3.86 8.65 -28.23
CA LYS A 142 3.94 10.11 -28.21
C LYS A 142 2.55 10.72 -28.38
N PRO A 143 1.83 11.03 -27.30
CA PRO A 143 0.49 11.58 -27.40
C PRO A 143 0.49 13.06 -27.80
N GLU A 144 -0.53 13.46 -28.55
CA GLU A 144 -0.83 14.87 -28.82
C GLU A 144 -1.33 15.59 -27.57
N LYS A 145 -0.76 16.79 -27.31
CA LYS A 145 -1.23 17.74 -26.29
C LYS A 145 -2.68 18.13 -26.61
N GLY A 146 -3.53 18.18 -25.58
CA GLY A 146 -4.91 18.65 -25.74
C GLY A 146 -5.88 17.97 -24.78
N VAL A 147 -7.06 18.58 -24.66
CA VAL A 147 -8.20 18.02 -23.96
C VAL A 147 -9.26 17.65 -25.00
N LYS A 148 -9.57 16.36 -25.10
CA LYS A 148 -10.56 15.82 -26.05
C LYS A 148 -11.73 15.21 -25.28
N LEU A 149 -12.95 15.61 -25.61
CA LEU A 149 -14.17 15.00 -25.08
C LEU A 149 -14.39 13.63 -25.75
N LEU A 150 -14.48 12.58 -24.94
CA LEU A 150 -14.75 11.22 -25.41
C LEU A 150 -16.24 10.90 -25.44
N GLY A 151 -17.00 11.38 -24.45
CA GLY A 151 -18.44 11.17 -24.38
C GLY A 151 -19.04 11.62 -23.06
N PHE A 152 -20.35 11.40 -22.90
CA PHE A 152 -21.10 11.68 -21.67
C PHE A 152 -21.66 10.38 -21.09
N THR A 153 -21.74 10.30 -19.77
CA THR A 153 -22.34 9.18 -19.02
C THR A 153 -23.17 9.71 -17.86
N ASP A 154 -24.04 8.87 -17.30
CA ASP A 154 -24.74 9.18 -16.05
C ASP A 154 -23.75 9.33 -14.89
N SER A 155 -24.03 10.29 -14.01
CA SER A 155 -23.25 10.52 -12.79
C SER A 155 -23.15 9.26 -11.91
N SER A 156 -24.20 8.43 -11.89
CA SER A 156 -24.26 7.17 -11.12
C SER A 156 -23.27 6.10 -11.59
N ASN A 157 -22.79 6.16 -12.83
CA ASN A 157 -21.84 5.18 -13.37
C ASN A 157 -20.42 5.42 -12.88
N ILE A 158 -20.16 6.58 -12.26
CA ILE A 158 -18.85 6.98 -11.79
C ILE A 158 -18.82 6.92 -10.26
N PHE A 159 -18.14 5.91 -9.75
CA PHE A 159 -18.00 5.72 -8.31
C PHE A 159 -16.85 6.56 -7.74
N ARG A 160 -17.09 7.18 -6.57
CA ARG A 160 -16.09 8.00 -5.88
C ARG A 160 -14.79 7.24 -5.59
N HIS A 161 -14.87 5.95 -5.28
CA HIS A 161 -13.70 5.13 -4.97
C HIS A 161 -12.83 4.81 -6.19
N HIS A 162 -13.27 5.13 -7.41
CA HIS A 162 -12.44 5.04 -8.61
C HIS A 162 -11.54 6.27 -8.81
N TYR A 163 -11.73 7.35 -8.06
CA TYR A 163 -10.93 8.55 -8.27
C TYR A 163 -9.45 8.31 -7.95
N MET A 164 -8.60 8.70 -8.90
CA MET A 164 -7.16 8.61 -8.82
C MET A 164 -6.55 10.01 -8.76
N LYS A 165 -5.36 10.14 -8.18
CA LYS A 165 -4.50 11.34 -8.23
C LYS A 165 -5.17 12.63 -7.72
N ASP A 166 -4.57 13.76 -8.09
CA ASP A 166 -5.01 15.13 -7.81
C ASP A 166 -6.30 15.49 -8.56
N VAL A 167 -7.06 16.44 -8.00
CA VAL A 167 -8.24 17.04 -8.63
C VAL A 167 -7.85 18.29 -9.39
N TYR A 168 -8.38 18.45 -10.59
CA TYR A 168 -8.19 19.65 -11.40
C TYR A 168 -9.50 20.44 -11.49
N VAL A 169 -9.39 21.76 -11.65
CA VAL A 169 -10.54 22.65 -11.88
C VAL A 169 -10.38 23.32 -13.24
N PHE A 170 -11.46 23.29 -14.02
CA PHE A 170 -11.58 23.94 -15.32
C PHE A 170 -12.35 25.23 -15.13
N LEU A 171 -11.73 26.34 -15.50
CA LEU A 171 -12.26 27.69 -15.40
C LEU A 171 -12.24 28.34 -16.78
N PRO A 172 -13.21 29.21 -17.09
CA PRO A 172 -13.15 29.98 -18.33
C PRO A 172 -12.00 30.98 -18.26
N GLU A 173 -11.43 31.34 -19.41
CA GLU A 173 -10.42 32.39 -19.46
C GLU A 173 -10.97 33.74 -18.95
N PRO A 174 -10.31 34.41 -17.99
CA PRO A 174 -10.68 35.73 -17.49
C PRO A 174 -10.78 36.74 -18.63
N GLY A 175 -11.90 37.45 -18.68
CA GLY A 175 -12.17 38.45 -19.73
C GLY A 175 -12.81 37.89 -21.00
N ASN A 176 -12.86 36.57 -21.18
CA ASN A 176 -13.55 35.94 -22.31
C ASN A 176 -15.00 35.59 -21.96
N THR A 177 -15.91 36.55 -22.20
CA THR A 177 -17.35 36.37 -21.92
C THR A 177 -17.98 35.21 -22.69
N LYS A 178 -17.49 34.91 -23.90
CA LYS A 178 -18.03 33.80 -24.71
C LYS A 178 -17.66 32.45 -24.10
N ALA A 179 -16.40 32.27 -23.71
CA ALA A 179 -15.94 31.07 -23.02
C ALA A 179 -16.66 30.86 -21.69
N MET A 180 -16.85 31.95 -20.93
CA MET A 180 -17.60 31.94 -19.67
C MET A 180 -19.05 31.48 -19.84
N LEU A 181 -19.79 32.09 -20.76
CA LEU A 181 -21.18 31.71 -21.04
C LEU A 181 -21.29 30.27 -21.53
N GLY A 182 -20.38 29.85 -22.41
CA GLY A 182 -20.36 28.50 -22.95
C GLY A 182 -20.10 27.44 -21.88
N LEU A 183 -19.10 27.67 -21.03
CA LEU A 183 -18.74 26.75 -19.94
C LEU A 183 -19.88 26.64 -18.92
N SER A 184 -20.49 27.76 -18.52
CA SER A 184 -21.61 27.78 -17.58
C SER A 184 -22.87 27.13 -18.15
N ALA A 185 -23.20 27.38 -19.43
CA ALA A 185 -24.32 26.73 -20.09
C ALA A 185 -24.14 25.20 -20.13
N LEU A 186 -22.93 24.72 -20.43
CA LEU A 186 -22.61 23.30 -20.41
C LEU A 186 -22.72 22.72 -18.99
N ALA A 187 -22.18 23.41 -17.98
CA ALA A 187 -22.19 22.94 -16.60
C ALA A 187 -23.62 22.78 -16.06
N ARG A 188 -24.49 23.76 -16.34
CA ARG A 188 -25.90 23.74 -15.94
C ARG A 188 -26.68 22.66 -16.69
N ALA A 189 -26.49 22.52 -17.99
CA ALA A 189 -27.13 21.46 -18.77
C ALA A 189 -26.73 20.05 -18.29
N MET A 190 -25.44 19.84 -18.02
CA MET A 190 -24.94 18.58 -17.46
C MET A 190 -25.54 18.29 -16.09
N LYS A 191 -25.69 19.31 -15.23
CA LYS A 191 -26.30 19.16 -13.91
C LYS A 191 -27.78 18.82 -14.01
N GLU A 192 -28.53 19.49 -14.87
CA GLU A 192 -29.96 19.25 -15.09
C GLU A 192 -30.23 17.82 -15.61
N MET A 193 -29.38 17.34 -16.53
CA MET A 193 -29.48 16.00 -17.09
C MET A 193 -28.83 14.91 -16.21
N ASN A 194 -28.26 15.26 -15.05
CA ASN A 194 -27.47 14.38 -14.18
C ASN A 194 -26.37 13.59 -14.94
N LYS A 195 -25.72 14.26 -15.91
CA LYS A 195 -24.65 13.70 -16.74
C LYS A 195 -23.28 14.24 -16.31
N VAL A 196 -22.25 13.43 -16.54
CA VAL A 196 -20.84 13.78 -16.43
C VAL A 196 -20.14 13.50 -17.76
N ALA A 197 -19.02 14.17 -18.03
CA ALA A 197 -18.30 13.99 -19.29
C ALA A 197 -16.99 13.24 -19.07
N ILE A 198 -16.61 12.37 -20.01
CA ILE A 198 -15.34 11.65 -19.98
C ILE A 198 -14.37 12.35 -20.93
N LEU A 199 -13.21 12.74 -20.39
CA LEU A 199 -12.19 13.49 -21.12
C LEU A 199 -10.89 12.69 -21.23
N ARG A 200 -10.23 12.88 -22.37
CA ARG A 200 -8.82 12.54 -22.59
C ARG A 200 -7.99 13.82 -22.46
N CYS A 201 -7.10 13.87 -21.48
CA CYS A 201 -6.27 15.03 -21.17
C CYS A 201 -4.78 14.71 -21.34
N VAL A 202 -4.08 15.56 -22.08
CA VAL A 202 -2.61 15.56 -22.21
C VAL A 202 -2.12 16.99 -22.01
N TRP A 203 -1.50 17.24 -20.85
CA TRP A 203 -1.23 18.59 -20.36
C TRP A 203 -0.08 19.29 -21.10
N ARG A 204 0.99 18.54 -21.40
CA ARG A 204 2.23 19.09 -21.96
C ARG A 204 2.65 18.35 -23.23
N ARG A 205 3.26 19.08 -24.18
CA ARG A 205 3.87 18.47 -25.37
C ARG A 205 5.03 17.57 -24.92
N GLY A 206 5.08 16.34 -25.44
CA GLY A 206 6.09 15.35 -25.05
C GLY A 206 5.82 14.62 -23.73
N GLN A 207 4.69 14.86 -23.07
CA GLN A 207 4.25 14.04 -21.93
C GLN A 207 3.95 12.62 -22.44
N ALA A 208 4.53 11.59 -21.82
CA ALA A 208 4.30 10.20 -22.26
C ALA A 208 2.92 9.66 -21.86
N ASN A 209 2.40 10.11 -20.71
CA ASN A 209 1.20 9.56 -20.11
C ASN A 209 -0.04 10.32 -20.56
N VAL A 210 -1.12 9.60 -20.89
CA VAL A 210 -2.44 10.17 -21.11
C VAL A 210 -3.24 10.08 -19.81
N VAL A 211 -3.99 11.13 -19.51
CA VAL A 211 -4.91 11.14 -18.36
C VAL A 211 -6.33 10.97 -18.90
N ILE A 212 -7.04 9.97 -18.42
CA ILE A 212 -8.49 9.86 -18.60
C ILE A 212 -9.15 10.36 -17.33
N GLY A 213 -10.16 11.21 -17.45
CA GLY A 213 -10.82 11.76 -16.27
C GLY A 213 -12.29 12.05 -16.52
N VAL A 214 -13.04 12.14 -15.42
CA VAL A 214 -14.44 12.55 -15.40
C VAL A 214 -14.54 14.03 -15.08
N LEU A 215 -15.25 14.77 -15.93
CA LEU A 215 -15.58 16.17 -15.75
C LEU A 215 -16.97 16.28 -15.10
N THR A 216 -16.99 16.78 -13.87
CA THR A 216 -18.20 16.94 -13.05
C THR A 216 -18.54 18.43 -12.93
N PRO A 217 -19.80 18.84 -13.20
CA PRO A 217 -20.19 20.25 -13.11
C PRO A 217 -20.19 20.74 -11.66
N ASN A 218 -19.57 21.90 -11.44
CA ASN A 218 -19.54 22.62 -10.17
C ASN A 218 -20.18 24.01 -10.37
N LEU A 219 -21.44 24.12 -9.99
CA LEU A 219 -22.21 25.35 -10.13
C LEU A 219 -21.85 26.34 -9.02
N SER A 220 -21.80 27.62 -9.39
CA SER A 220 -21.65 28.71 -8.46
C SER A 220 -23.00 29.34 -8.15
N ASP A 221 -23.28 29.56 -6.87
CA ASP A 221 -24.49 30.26 -6.42
C ASP A 221 -24.36 31.79 -6.54
N ARG A 222 -23.13 32.30 -6.74
CA ARG A 222 -22.85 33.75 -6.83
C ARG A 222 -22.85 34.21 -8.28
N GLU A 223 -23.63 35.24 -8.59
CA GLU A 223 -23.76 35.82 -9.95
C GLU A 223 -22.42 36.29 -10.55
N ASN A 224 -21.47 36.70 -9.71
CA ASN A 224 -20.17 37.21 -10.15
C ASN A 224 -19.08 36.13 -10.27
N ILE A 225 -19.38 34.88 -9.94
CA ILE A 225 -18.42 33.77 -10.05
C ILE A 225 -18.92 32.82 -11.13
N PRO A 226 -18.14 32.58 -12.20
CA PRO A 226 -18.56 31.67 -13.25
C PRO A 226 -18.66 30.24 -12.72
N ASP A 227 -19.54 29.46 -13.33
CA ASP A 227 -19.59 28.02 -13.08
C ASP A 227 -18.24 27.39 -13.50
N SER A 228 -17.96 26.21 -12.96
CA SER A 228 -16.67 25.53 -13.15
C SER A 228 -16.88 24.04 -13.30
N PHE A 229 -15.82 23.32 -13.62
CA PHE A 229 -15.85 21.86 -13.58
C PHE A 229 -14.71 21.30 -12.74
N TYR A 230 -14.98 20.20 -12.06
CA TYR A 230 -13.95 19.37 -11.45
C TYR A 230 -13.61 18.21 -12.38
N LEU A 231 -12.32 18.00 -12.62
CA LEU A 231 -11.80 16.83 -13.29
C LEU A 231 -11.15 15.92 -12.26
N ASN A 232 -11.75 14.74 -12.07
CA ASN A 232 -11.16 13.65 -11.30
C ASN A 232 -10.54 12.64 -12.27
N VAL A 233 -9.31 12.20 -12.00
CA VAL A 233 -8.67 11.17 -12.85
C VAL A 233 -9.32 9.82 -12.59
N LEU A 234 -9.59 9.08 -13.66
CA LEU A 234 -10.13 7.72 -13.61
C LEU A 234 -9.01 6.70 -13.82
N PRO A 235 -9.19 5.47 -13.30
CA PRO A 235 -8.22 4.41 -13.46
C PRO A 235 -8.29 3.83 -14.88
N PHE A 236 -7.16 3.33 -15.39
CA PHE A 236 -7.18 2.40 -16.52
C PHE A 236 -7.57 0.99 -16.06
N ALA A 237 -7.84 0.09 -17.00
CA ALA A 237 -8.18 -1.29 -16.68
C ALA A 237 -7.08 -1.98 -15.84
N GLU A 238 -5.82 -1.64 -16.11
CA GLU A 238 -4.64 -2.16 -15.43
C GLU A 238 -4.45 -1.60 -14.00
N ASP A 239 -5.09 -0.47 -13.67
CA ASP A 239 -5.02 0.13 -12.34
C ASP A 239 -6.03 -0.53 -11.36
N VAL A 240 -7.08 -1.17 -11.87
CA VAL A 240 -8.13 -1.79 -11.07
C VAL A 240 -7.65 -3.14 -10.53
N ARG A 241 -7.83 -3.35 -9.21
CA ARG A 241 -7.50 -4.61 -8.54
C ARG A 241 -8.76 -5.28 -8.04
N GLU A 242 -9.05 -6.46 -8.58
CA GLU A 242 -10.21 -7.24 -8.19
C GLU A 242 -9.82 -8.18 -7.04
N PHE A 243 -10.18 -7.79 -5.82
CA PHE A 243 -10.09 -8.65 -4.65
C PHE A 243 -11.47 -9.18 -4.29
N GLN A 244 -11.57 -10.50 -4.14
CA GLN A 244 -12.81 -11.13 -3.71
C GLN A 244 -12.84 -11.21 -2.19
N PHE A 245 -13.86 -10.59 -1.59
CA PHE A 245 -14.13 -10.67 -0.16
C PHE A 245 -15.50 -11.31 0.07
N PRO A 246 -15.65 -12.18 1.09
CA PRO A 246 -16.96 -12.70 1.44
C PRO A 246 -17.88 -11.57 1.93
N SER A 247 -19.16 -11.62 1.57
CA SER A 247 -20.14 -10.65 2.08
C SER A 247 -20.32 -10.81 3.58
N PHE A 248 -20.37 -9.68 4.29
CA PHE A 248 -20.67 -9.66 5.73
C PHE A 248 -22.02 -10.31 6.08
N THR A 249 -22.99 -10.30 5.14
CA THR A 249 -24.31 -10.94 5.30
C THR A 249 -24.25 -12.46 5.34
N ASN A 250 -23.20 -13.06 4.76
CA ASN A 250 -23.07 -14.51 4.63
C ASN A 250 -22.31 -15.13 5.81
N PHE A 251 -21.87 -14.31 6.78
CA PHE A 251 -21.20 -14.82 7.97
C PHE A 251 -22.19 -15.59 8.87
N PRO A 252 -21.68 -16.60 9.62
CA PRO A 252 -22.50 -17.35 10.56
C PRO A 252 -23.25 -16.44 11.54
N ALA A 253 -24.41 -16.88 12.02
CA ALA A 253 -25.22 -16.11 12.97
C ALA A 253 -24.46 -15.71 14.25
N SER A 254 -23.43 -16.47 14.64
CA SER A 254 -22.54 -16.14 15.76
C SER A 254 -21.69 -14.88 15.56
N TRP A 255 -21.51 -14.43 14.31
CA TRP A 255 -20.74 -13.24 13.95
C TRP A 255 -21.63 -12.08 13.51
N GLN A 256 -22.93 -12.32 13.36
CA GLN A 256 -23.88 -11.25 13.11
C GLN A 256 -24.09 -10.44 14.39
N PRO A 257 -24.14 -9.10 14.30
CA PRO A 257 -24.33 -8.26 15.48
C PRO A 257 -25.71 -8.53 16.10
N ASN A 258 -25.75 -8.66 17.43
CA ASN A 258 -27.01 -8.80 18.16
C ASN A 258 -27.71 -7.43 18.31
N GLY A 259 -28.97 -7.43 18.76
CA GLY A 259 -29.75 -6.19 18.91
C GLY A 259 -29.11 -5.17 19.86
N GLN A 260 -28.48 -5.64 20.95
CA GLN A 260 -27.80 -4.78 21.92
C GLN A 260 -26.55 -4.11 21.32
N GLN A 261 -25.77 -4.85 20.52
CA GLN A 261 -24.60 -4.36 19.82
C GLN A 261 -24.98 -3.32 18.76
N LEU A 262 -26.08 -3.55 18.04
CA LEU A 262 -26.62 -2.58 17.08
C LEU A 262 -27.07 -1.29 17.78
N GLU A 263 -27.77 -1.40 18.90
CA GLU A 263 -28.21 -0.25 19.69
C GLU A 263 -27.02 0.52 20.28
N ALA A 264 -26.03 -0.17 20.84
CA ALA A 264 -24.82 0.44 21.35
C ALA A 264 -24.04 1.17 20.25
N ALA A 265 -23.93 0.56 19.05
CA ALA A 265 -23.28 1.19 17.90
C ALA A 265 -24.05 2.43 17.41
N ALA A 266 -25.39 2.36 17.33
CA ALA A 266 -26.22 3.48 16.94
C ALA A 266 -26.11 4.66 17.93
N ASN A 267 -26.11 4.36 19.23
CA ASN A 267 -25.90 5.36 20.27
C ASN A 267 -24.50 6.00 20.16
N LEU A 268 -23.46 5.21 19.91
CA LEU A 268 -22.10 5.73 19.71
C LEU A 268 -22.05 6.71 18.52
N ILE A 269 -22.62 6.33 17.38
CA ILE A 269 -22.65 7.18 16.17
C ILE A 269 -23.39 8.50 16.45
N LYS A 270 -24.56 8.43 17.09
CA LYS A 270 -25.38 9.62 17.38
C LYS A 270 -24.70 10.58 18.36
N THR A 271 -24.00 10.04 19.35
CA THR A 271 -23.37 10.82 20.41
C THR A 271 -22.03 11.45 19.97
N LEU A 272 -21.27 10.77 19.11
CA LEU A 272 -19.96 11.22 18.61
C LEU A 272 -20.04 11.78 17.18
N ASP A 273 -21.20 12.29 16.77
CA ASP A 273 -21.38 12.96 15.49
C ASP A 273 -20.67 14.32 15.50
N LEU A 274 -19.74 14.52 14.56
CA LEU A 274 -18.96 15.75 14.43
C LEU A 274 -19.63 16.80 13.53
N ALA A 275 -20.70 16.43 12.83
CA ALA A 275 -21.46 17.32 11.95
C ALA A 275 -22.99 17.23 12.21
N PRO A 276 -23.45 17.50 13.45
CA PRO A 276 -24.87 17.36 13.77
C PRO A 276 -25.73 18.35 12.98
N HIS A 277 -26.88 17.86 12.50
CA HIS A 277 -27.80 18.66 11.69
C HIS A 277 -28.20 19.98 12.38
N GLY A 278 -27.90 21.11 11.74
CA GLY A 278 -28.27 22.44 12.21
C GLY A 278 -27.28 23.11 13.16
N GLN A 279 -26.14 22.46 13.45
CA GLN A 279 -25.01 23.07 14.14
C GLN A 279 -23.82 23.20 13.18
N GLU A 280 -22.85 24.04 13.55
CA GLU A 280 -21.59 24.13 12.81
C GLU A 280 -20.77 22.85 13.00
N GLU A 281 -20.14 22.39 11.93
CA GLU A 281 -19.27 21.22 11.94
C GLU A 281 -18.07 21.47 12.87
N VAL A 282 -17.89 20.58 13.84
CA VAL A 282 -16.89 20.75 14.92
C VAL A 282 -15.46 20.63 14.36
N PHE A 283 -15.27 19.76 13.37
CA PHE A 283 -13.97 19.53 12.75
C PHE A 283 -14.04 19.80 11.25
N LEU A 284 -13.26 20.78 10.78
CA LEU A 284 -13.21 21.18 9.37
C LEU A 284 -11.87 20.76 8.74
N PRO A 285 -11.79 19.59 8.08
CA PRO A 285 -10.55 19.09 7.51
C PRO A 285 -9.94 20.04 6.48
N ASP A 286 -10.77 20.71 5.68
CA ASP A 286 -10.34 21.63 4.61
C ASP A 286 -9.60 22.86 5.15
N PHE A 287 -9.84 23.24 6.40
CA PHE A 287 -9.20 24.38 7.08
C PHE A 287 -8.15 23.95 8.11
N THR A 288 -7.91 22.65 8.24
CA THR A 288 -6.92 22.10 9.17
C THR A 288 -5.57 21.98 8.45
N PRO A 289 -4.53 22.71 8.90
CA PRO A 289 -3.21 22.64 8.27
C PRO A 289 -2.57 21.27 8.49
N ASN A 290 -1.63 20.90 7.63
CA ASN A 290 -0.89 19.65 7.76
C ASN A 290 0.01 19.69 9.03
N PRO A 291 -0.27 18.87 10.06
CA PRO A 291 0.46 18.93 11.33
C PRO A 291 1.93 18.52 11.18
N VAL A 292 2.26 17.69 10.17
CA VAL A 292 3.64 17.26 9.91
C VAL A 292 4.49 18.44 9.42
N LEU A 293 3.93 19.29 8.56
CA LEU A 293 4.64 20.45 8.02
C LEU A 293 4.79 21.54 9.08
N GLU A 294 3.74 21.83 9.83
CA GLU A 294 3.82 22.77 10.96
C GLU A 294 4.91 22.33 11.95
N ARG A 295 4.90 21.05 12.33
CA ARG A 295 5.89 20.47 13.22
C ARG A 295 7.31 20.57 12.65
N PHE A 296 7.48 20.28 11.37
CA PHE A 296 8.78 20.35 10.69
C PHE A 296 9.33 21.79 10.70
N TYR A 297 8.54 22.78 10.28
CA TYR A 297 9.01 24.17 10.21
C TYR A 297 9.25 24.78 11.58
N ARG A 298 8.42 24.46 12.58
CA ARG A 298 8.64 24.91 13.96
C ARG A 298 9.92 24.34 14.56
N TYR A 299 10.21 23.07 14.29
CA TYR A 299 11.47 22.48 14.72
C TYR A 299 12.67 23.07 13.96
N LEU A 300 12.52 23.35 12.67
CA LEU A 300 13.54 24.02 11.87
C LEU A 300 13.86 25.42 12.41
N GLU A 301 12.83 26.19 12.80
CA GLU A 301 13.02 27.50 13.44
C GLU A 301 13.78 27.38 14.76
N LEU A 302 13.42 26.40 15.60
CA LEU A 302 14.12 26.14 16.87
C LEU A 302 15.60 25.78 16.61
N LYS A 303 15.87 24.83 15.72
CA LYS A 303 17.23 24.43 15.33
C LYS A 303 18.04 25.55 14.69
N SER A 304 17.39 26.51 14.02
CA SER A 304 18.07 27.67 13.46
C SER A 304 18.59 28.64 14.52
N LYS A 305 17.93 28.69 15.69
CA LYS A 305 18.33 29.53 16.83
C LYS A 305 19.29 28.79 17.76
N ASP A 306 19.06 27.50 17.96
CA ASP A 306 19.88 26.61 18.78
C ASP A 306 20.20 25.32 18.01
N PRO A 307 21.42 25.20 17.45
CA PRO A 307 21.84 24.04 16.67
C PRO A 307 21.80 22.71 17.44
N ASP A 308 21.90 22.74 18.76
CA ASP A 308 21.96 21.54 19.61
C ASP A 308 20.60 21.22 20.25
N ALA A 309 19.58 22.04 20.03
CA ALA A 309 18.23 21.84 20.58
C ALA A 309 17.66 20.44 20.27
N GLU A 310 17.17 19.75 21.29
CA GLU A 310 16.45 18.50 21.12
C GLU A 310 15.08 18.71 20.46
N VAL A 311 14.48 17.64 19.97
CA VAL A 311 13.11 17.69 19.42
C VAL A 311 12.15 17.97 20.58
N PRO A 312 11.44 19.12 20.61
CA PRO A 312 10.55 19.47 21.73
C PRO A 312 9.35 18.51 21.80
N PRO A 313 8.58 18.43 22.90
CA PRO A 313 7.32 17.69 22.90
C PRO A 313 6.30 18.29 21.91
N LEU A 314 5.19 17.59 21.65
CA LEU A 314 4.09 18.15 20.85
C LEU A 314 3.47 19.33 21.60
N ASP A 315 3.26 20.44 20.88
CA ASP A 315 2.58 21.62 21.42
C ASP A 315 1.08 21.39 21.48
N ASP A 316 0.38 22.13 22.34
CA ASP A 316 -1.05 21.95 22.57
C ASP A 316 -1.89 22.27 21.33
N THR A 317 -1.43 23.17 20.45
CA THR A 317 -2.07 23.43 19.15
C THR A 317 -2.05 22.20 18.24
N LEU A 318 -0.91 21.51 18.15
CA LEU A 318 -0.75 20.29 17.37
C LEU A 318 -1.51 19.12 17.99
N LYS A 319 -1.55 19.02 19.32
CA LYS A 319 -2.37 18.01 20.00
C LYS A 319 -3.84 18.17 19.66
N LYS A 320 -4.38 19.40 19.69
CA LYS A 320 -5.78 19.66 19.29
C LYS A 320 -6.12 19.23 17.86
N ILE A 321 -5.14 19.24 16.95
CA ILE A 321 -5.33 18.80 15.56
C ILE A 321 -5.19 17.28 15.41
N THR A 322 -4.32 16.66 16.21
CA THR A 322 -3.91 15.25 16.04
C THR A 322 -4.63 14.29 16.98
N GLU A 323 -5.19 14.80 18.08
CA GLU A 323 -5.87 14.04 19.12
C GLU A 323 -7.36 14.39 19.14
N PRO A 324 -8.24 13.42 19.47
CA PRO A 324 -9.66 13.71 19.64
C PRO A 324 -9.90 14.62 20.84
N ASP A 325 -10.97 15.41 20.80
CA ASP A 325 -11.31 16.33 21.89
C ASP A 325 -11.57 15.55 23.19
N ALA A 326 -10.73 15.82 24.19
CA ALA A 326 -10.79 15.18 25.49
C ALA A 326 -12.10 15.48 26.22
N ASP A 327 -12.66 16.68 26.06
CA ASP A 327 -13.90 17.06 26.73
C ASP A 327 -15.09 16.30 26.15
N LEU A 328 -15.13 16.14 24.83
CA LEU A 328 -16.16 15.33 24.14
C LEU A 328 -16.07 13.85 24.56
N ILE A 329 -14.86 13.30 24.69
CA ILE A 329 -14.68 11.92 25.14
C ILE A 329 -15.10 11.77 26.59
N LEU A 330 -14.73 12.70 27.47
CA LEU A 330 -15.06 12.64 28.89
C LEU A 330 -16.58 12.73 29.13
N GLN A 331 -17.27 13.63 28.41
CA GLN A 331 -18.73 13.76 28.48
C GLN A 331 -19.45 12.48 28.05
N ASN A 332 -18.90 11.79 27.05
CA ASN A 332 -19.52 10.61 26.43
C ASN A 332 -18.90 9.29 26.87
N LYS A 333 -18.08 9.31 27.92
CA LYS A 333 -17.33 8.15 28.41
C LYS A 333 -18.24 6.96 28.73
N SER A 334 -19.41 7.20 29.30
CA SER A 334 -20.39 6.15 29.61
C SER A 334 -20.89 5.41 28.37
N VAL A 335 -21.06 6.12 27.23
CA VAL A 335 -21.48 5.52 25.96
C VAL A 335 -20.35 4.69 25.36
N VAL A 336 -19.12 5.21 25.41
CA VAL A 336 -17.92 4.48 24.96
C VAL A 336 -17.72 3.21 25.78
N ASP A 337 -17.81 3.30 27.11
CA ASP A 337 -17.64 2.16 28.02
C ASP A 337 -18.75 1.10 27.81
N SER A 338 -19.99 1.54 27.57
CA SER A 338 -21.12 0.66 27.23
C SER A 338 -20.91 -0.07 25.89
N PHE A 339 -20.43 0.65 24.88
CA PHE A 339 -20.06 0.06 23.60
C PHE A 339 -18.95 -0.97 23.77
N CYS A 340 -17.84 -0.62 24.44
CA CYS A 340 -16.73 -1.54 24.68
C CYS A 340 -17.18 -2.80 25.46
N SER A 341 -18.07 -2.65 26.43
CA SER A 341 -18.61 -3.77 27.21
C SER A 341 -19.48 -4.72 26.37
N SER A 342 -20.07 -4.23 25.29
CA SER A 342 -20.94 -5.02 24.39
C SER A 342 -20.16 -5.86 23.37
N PHE A 343 -18.86 -5.58 23.17
CA PHE A 343 -18.00 -6.27 22.22
C PHE A 343 -16.82 -6.92 22.95
N GLU A 344 -16.92 -8.23 23.20
CA GLU A 344 -15.82 -9.00 23.78
C GLU A 344 -14.65 -9.15 22.80
N LEU A 345 -13.56 -8.43 23.05
CA LEU A 345 -12.33 -8.55 22.28
C LEU A 345 -11.38 -9.54 22.94
N LYS A 346 -11.20 -10.71 22.32
CA LYS A 346 -10.15 -11.66 22.70
C LYS A 346 -8.87 -11.31 21.94
N GLY A 347 -7.92 -10.72 22.65
CA GLY A 347 -6.60 -10.48 22.10
C GLY A 347 -5.88 -11.80 21.87
N ASN A 348 -5.71 -12.20 20.62
CA ASN A 348 -4.71 -13.22 20.30
C ASN A 348 -3.33 -12.65 20.66
N PRO A 349 -2.42 -13.43 21.27
CA PRO A 349 -1.06 -12.97 21.52
C PRO A 349 -0.45 -12.60 20.18
N LEU A 350 -0.32 -11.30 19.93
CA LEU A 350 0.29 -10.78 18.72
C LEU A 350 1.71 -11.39 18.65
N LYS A 351 2.02 -12.11 17.56
CA LYS A 351 3.43 -12.30 17.14
C LYS A 351 4.03 -10.90 17.19
N LYS A 352 5.05 -10.67 18.03
CA LYS A 352 5.71 -9.36 18.16
C LYS A 352 6.01 -8.90 16.74
N SER A 353 5.32 -7.83 16.31
CA SER A 353 5.52 -7.22 15.01
C SER A 353 7.02 -7.08 14.77
N ARG A 354 7.49 -7.44 13.56
CA ARG A 354 8.80 -7.04 13.02
C ARG A 354 8.89 -5.52 13.15
N ARG A 355 9.27 -5.04 14.34
CA ARG A 355 9.81 -3.70 14.48
C ARG A 355 11.10 -3.77 13.68
N LEU A 356 11.08 -3.09 12.54
CA LEU A 356 12.27 -2.56 11.89
C LEU A 356 13.27 -2.21 12.99
N LEU A 357 14.46 -2.82 12.94
CA LEU A 357 15.60 -2.40 13.76
C LEU A 357 15.94 -0.95 13.36
N GLY A 358 15.23 -0.01 13.97
CA GLY A 358 15.54 1.40 14.13
C GLY A 358 15.29 1.69 15.60
N GLY A 359 16.37 1.99 16.32
CA GLY A 359 16.48 1.83 17.76
C GLY A 359 15.34 2.42 18.61
N LYS A 360 14.75 1.56 19.45
CA LYS A 360 14.11 2.03 20.69
C LYS A 360 15.21 2.29 21.71
N ARG A 361 15.62 3.55 21.85
CA ARG A 361 16.22 4.04 23.09
C ARG A 361 15.10 4.02 24.14
N PHE A 362 15.23 3.13 25.12
CA PHE A 362 14.47 3.24 26.35
C PHE A 362 14.96 4.52 27.05
N PHE A 363 14.11 5.56 27.06
CA PHE A 363 14.19 6.56 28.11
C PHE A 363 13.68 5.87 29.38
N SER A 364 14.59 5.43 30.26
CA SER A 364 14.22 5.23 31.65
C SER A 364 14.26 6.59 32.32
N SER A 365 13.10 7.15 32.65
CA SER A 365 13.03 8.04 33.79
C SER A 365 13.28 7.16 35.02
N ASP A 366 14.31 7.48 35.79
CA ASP A 366 14.14 7.92 37.18
C ASP A 366 15.48 7.90 37.90
N GLU A 367 15.77 9.08 38.44
CA GLU A 367 16.42 9.37 39.72
C GLU A 367 17.79 8.79 40.07
N GLU A 368 18.67 9.75 40.39
CA GLU A 368 19.92 9.58 41.11
C GLU A 368 19.73 8.73 42.39
N VAL A 369 20.44 7.60 42.47
CA VAL A 369 20.89 7.07 43.76
C VAL A 369 22.38 6.80 43.68
N LYS A 370 23.15 7.63 44.40
CA LYS A 370 24.57 7.47 44.68
C LYS A 370 24.82 6.12 45.37
N GLY A 371 25.79 5.36 44.87
CA GLY A 371 26.33 4.19 45.55
C GLY A 371 27.62 3.70 44.90
N ASN A 372 28.75 4.05 45.50
CA ASN A 372 30.12 3.67 45.11
C ASN A 372 30.28 2.16 44.83
N ILE A 373 30.84 1.78 43.68
CA ILE A 373 31.74 0.61 43.58
C ILE A 373 32.92 0.93 42.64
N THR A 374 34.09 0.72 43.20
CA THR A 374 35.48 0.85 42.73
C THR A 374 35.79 0.25 41.34
N ALA A 375 36.65 0.94 40.60
CA ALA A 375 37.28 0.43 39.38
C ALA A 375 38.52 -0.43 39.66
N GLN A 376 38.63 -1.56 38.94
CA GLN A 376 39.81 -2.16 38.26
C GLN A 376 39.71 -3.70 38.22
N PRO A 377 40.38 -4.42 37.31
CA PRO A 377 40.53 -4.24 35.86
C PRO A 377 40.18 -5.55 35.09
N ALA A 378 40.39 -5.53 33.78
CA ALA A 378 40.10 -6.57 32.80
C ALA A 378 40.61 -8.00 33.11
N ASN A 379 39.82 -9.01 32.71
CA ASN A 379 40.21 -10.31 32.14
C ASN A 379 38.97 -10.85 31.39
N LEU A 380 38.88 -10.70 30.06
CA LEU A 380 39.23 -11.74 29.07
C LEU A 380 38.58 -13.10 29.34
N ILE A 381 37.31 -13.27 28.95
CA ILE A 381 36.87 -14.41 28.14
C ILE A 381 35.82 -13.90 27.14
N GLU A 382 36.21 -13.82 25.88
CA GLU A 382 35.31 -13.66 24.73
C GLU A 382 34.42 -14.89 24.64
N ASN A 383 33.14 -14.76 24.99
CA ASN A 383 32.13 -15.67 24.48
C ASN A 383 31.78 -15.21 23.06
N THR A 384 32.62 -15.56 22.10
CA THR A 384 32.26 -15.60 20.68
C THR A 384 31.00 -16.45 20.54
N SER A 385 29.87 -15.80 20.24
CA SER A 385 28.66 -16.46 19.78
C SER A 385 28.99 -17.20 18.48
N ILE A 386 29.28 -18.50 18.59
CA ILE A 386 29.41 -19.41 17.46
C ILE A 386 28.09 -19.33 16.69
N LYS A 387 28.13 -18.81 15.46
CA LYS A 387 26.97 -18.83 14.56
C LYS A 387 26.77 -20.27 14.13
N VAL A 388 25.76 -20.93 14.69
CA VAL A 388 25.35 -22.27 14.26
C VAL A 388 24.85 -22.19 12.81
N GLU A 389 25.49 -22.94 11.91
CA GLU A 389 25.17 -22.98 10.47
C GLU A 389 24.51 -24.29 10.03
N LYS A 390 24.64 -25.37 10.82
CA LYS A 390 24.08 -26.70 10.60
C LYS A 390 23.77 -27.35 11.95
N ILE A 391 22.75 -28.21 11.99
CA ILE A 391 22.39 -29.02 13.17
C ILE A 391 23.47 -30.09 13.37
N GLY A 392 24.15 -30.06 14.52
CA GLY A 392 25.22 -30.99 14.88
C GLY A 392 24.72 -32.24 15.61
N ASP A 393 25.61 -33.22 15.76
CA ASP A 393 25.29 -34.53 16.37
C ASP A 393 25.22 -34.49 17.90
N LEU A 394 25.86 -33.49 18.51
CA LEU A 394 26.00 -33.38 19.97
C LEU A 394 24.81 -32.68 20.63
N THR A 395 24.23 -31.66 19.98
CA THR A 395 23.15 -30.81 20.53
C THR A 395 22.07 -30.46 19.50
N PRO A 396 21.45 -31.45 18.83
CA PRO A 396 20.56 -31.20 17.69
C PRO A 396 19.35 -30.33 18.02
N VAL A 397 18.81 -30.45 19.23
CA VAL A 397 17.68 -29.64 19.71
C VAL A 397 18.05 -28.17 19.86
N GLN A 398 19.18 -27.88 20.51
CA GLN A 398 19.65 -26.51 20.75
C GLN A 398 20.05 -25.83 19.44
N ASP A 399 20.67 -26.58 18.54
CA ASP A 399 21.08 -26.07 17.23
C ASP A 399 19.87 -25.72 16.36
N PHE A 400 18.81 -26.52 16.40
CA PHE A 400 17.57 -26.22 15.70
C PHE A 400 16.84 -25.00 16.29
N GLU A 401 16.76 -24.89 17.61
CA GLU A 401 16.19 -23.71 18.26
C GLU A 401 17.00 -22.44 17.95
N ALA A 402 18.33 -22.54 17.89
CA ALA A 402 19.19 -21.45 17.48
C ALA A 402 18.96 -21.06 16.02
N LEU A 403 18.89 -22.04 15.10
CA LEU A 403 18.68 -21.82 13.66
C LEU A 403 17.30 -21.27 13.34
N ILE A 404 16.23 -21.80 13.95
CA ILE A 404 14.86 -21.30 13.75
C ILE A 404 14.69 -19.90 14.39
N SER A 405 15.49 -19.58 15.40
CA SER A 405 15.53 -18.25 16.02
C SER A 405 16.31 -17.22 15.19
N ARG A 406 17.07 -17.63 14.16
CA ARG A 406 17.80 -16.70 13.29
C ARG A 406 16.83 -15.88 12.45
N ARG A 407 17.07 -14.58 12.41
CA ARG A 407 16.17 -13.61 11.78
C ARG A 407 16.71 -13.04 10.46
N ASP A 408 17.80 -13.60 9.96
CA ASP A 408 18.59 -13.04 8.86
C ASP A 408 17.97 -13.37 7.48
N SER A 409 17.26 -14.49 7.33
CA SER A 409 16.64 -14.91 6.07
C SER A 409 15.58 -16.00 6.29
N PRO A 410 14.44 -15.99 5.56
CA PRO A 410 13.44 -17.07 5.61
C PRO A 410 13.99 -18.42 5.11
N LEU A 411 15.10 -18.42 4.37
CA LEU A 411 15.77 -19.65 3.92
C LEU A 411 16.30 -20.48 5.11
N TRP A 412 16.60 -19.86 6.24
CA TRP A 412 17.10 -20.56 7.43
C TRP A 412 16.04 -21.43 8.10
N VAL A 413 14.76 -21.03 8.07
CA VAL A 413 13.66 -21.83 8.61
C VAL A 413 13.47 -23.11 7.81
N VAL A 414 13.41 -22.99 6.48
CA VAL A 414 13.30 -24.14 5.57
C VAL A 414 14.52 -25.06 5.72
N LYS A 415 15.72 -24.49 5.82
CA LYS A 415 16.95 -25.24 6.04
C LYS A 415 16.94 -25.98 7.38
N ALA A 416 16.58 -25.31 8.48
CA ALA A 416 16.53 -25.91 9.82
C ALA A 416 15.54 -27.08 9.88
N ILE A 417 14.34 -26.91 9.30
CA ILE A 417 13.34 -27.97 9.20
C ILE A 417 13.88 -29.15 8.40
N THR A 418 14.55 -28.90 7.27
CA THR A 418 15.13 -29.95 6.41
C THR A 418 16.28 -30.69 7.11
N ASP A 419 17.20 -29.96 7.74
CA ASP A 419 18.33 -30.53 8.46
C ASP A 419 17.86 -31.39 9.64
N MET A 420 16.81 -30.96 10.36
CA MET A 420 16.24 -31.71 11.48
C MET A 420 15.51 -32.97 11.00
N LYS A 421 14.81 -32.91 9.86
CA LYS A 421 14.18 -34.08 9.23
C LYS A 421 15.21 -35.14 8.86
N ASN A 422 16.31 -34.73 8.21
CA ASN A 422 17.40 -35.64 7.85
C ASN A 422 18.03 -36.26 9.11
N LYS A 423 18.26 -35.44 10.15
CA LYS A 423 18.83 -35.95 11.39
C LYS A 423 17.94 -36.98 12.08
N ILE A 424 16.62 -36.79 12.04
CA ILE A 424 15.66 -37.77 12.56
C ILE A 424 15.71 -39.07 11.76
N PHE A 425 15.85 -39.01 10.43
CA PHE A 425 16.06 -40.22 9.62
C PHE A 425 17.34 -40.96 10.02
N ASP A 426 18.47 -40.24 10.12
CA ASP A 426 19.75 -40.82 10.52
C ASP A 426 19.66 -41.49 11.90
N LEU A 427 19.05 -40.81 12.89
CA LEU A 427 18.88 -41.34 14.24
C LEU A 427 17.99 -42.60 14.30
N VAL A 428 17.03 -42.73 13.38
CA VAL A 428 16.14 -43.89 13.30
C VAL A 428 16.81 -45.05 12.55
N GLU A 429 17.52 -44.77 11.46
CA GLU A 429 18.23 -45.77 10.66
C GLU A 429 19.46 -46.34 11.40
N ASP A 430 20.22 -45.51 12.10
CA ASP A 430 21.42 -45.91 12.86
C ASP A 430 21.08 -46.46 14.27
N SER A 431 19.82 -46.74 14.57
CA SER A 431 19.40 -47.26 15.87
C SER A 431 19.63 -48.78 15.98
N HIS A 432 20.33 -49.21 17.03
CA HIS A 432 20.49 -50.61 17.39
C HIS A 432 19.62 -50.91 18.60
N GLU A 433 18.56 -51.71 18.41
CA GLU A 433 17.58 -52.05 19.47
C GLU A 433 16.88 -50.83 20.10
N GLY A 434 16.82 -49.70 19.39
CA GLY A 434 16.05 -48.51 19.80
C GLY A 434 16.76 -47.56 20.77
N ASP A 435 18.08 -47.69 20.92
CA ASP A 435 18.95 -46.80 21.69
C ASP A 435 18.78 -45.30 21.36
N ASN A 436 18.57 -44.97 20.07
CA ASN A 436 18.42 -43.61 19.59
C ASN A 436 16.97 -43.08 19.56
N TYR A 437 15.96 -43.92 19.85
CA TYR A 437 14.55 -43.52 19.80
C TYR A 437 14.16 -42.38 20.73
N PRO A 438 14.68 -42.29 21.98
CA PRO A 438 14.40 -41.15 22.85
C PRO A 438 14.90 -39.82 22.26
N LYS A 439 16.10 -39.82 21.67
CA LYS A 439 16.67 -38.62 21.02
C LYS A 439 15.91 -38.23 19.76
N ALA A 440 15.51 -39.21 18.95
CA ALA A 440 14.67 -38.98 17.78
C ALA A 440 13.30 -38.39 18.17
N LEU A 441 12.70 -38.87 19.27
CA LEU A 441 11.44 -38.32 19.79
C LEU A 441 11.60 -36.88 20.28
N GLU A 442 12.68 -36.56 20.99
CA GLU A 442 12.98 -35.18 21.41
C GLU A 442 13.10 -34.24 20.20
N CYS A 443 13.81 -34.69 19.16
CA CYS A 443 13.93 -33.97 17.89
C CYS A 443 12.56 -33.77 17.21
N LEU A 444 11.70 -34.80 17.19
CA LEU A 444 10.34 -34.73 16.65
C LEU A 444 9.44 -33.76 17.42
N VAL A 445 9.52 -33.74 18.76
CA VAL A 445 8.74 -32.81 19.61
C VAL A 445 9.14 -31.37 19.31
N VAL A 446 10.44 -31.11 19.18
CA VAL A 446 10.98 -29.78 18.89
C VAL A 446 10.63 -29.35 17.46
N LEU A 447 10.72 -30.28 16.50
CA LEU A 447 10.29 -30.05 15.11
C LEU A 447 8.80 -29.72 15.03
N ARG A 448 7.92 -30.45 15.75
CA ARG A 448 6.48 -30.17 15.83
C ARG A 448 6.22 -28.75 16.33
N LYS A 449 6.85 -28.38 17.45
CA LYS A 449 6.74 -27.02 18.00
C LYS A 449 7.22 -25.97 17.00
N GLY A 450 8.34 -26.20 16.34
CA GLY A 450 8.87 -25.30 15.30
C GLY A 450 7.92 -25.12 14.12
N CYS A 451 7.37 -26.22 13.58
CA CYS A 451 6.43 -26.18 12.46
C CYS A 451 5.09 -25.50 12.83
N VAL A 452 4.60 -25.67 14.07
CA VAL A 452 3.41 -24.95 14.55
C VAL A 452 3.69 -23.45 14.67
N LEU A 453 4.84 -23.05 15.21
CA LEU A 453 5.23 -21.64 15.35
C LEU A 453 5.35 -20.93 13.99
N GLU A 454 5.95 -21.60 13.00
CA GLU A 454 6.19 -21.09 11.65
C GLU A 454 5.01 -21.29 10.69
N GLN A 455 3.86 -21.80 11.16
CA GLN A 455 2.65 -22.02 10.34
C GLN A 455 2.88 -23.00 9.16
N GLU A 456 3.71 -24.02 9.38
CA GLU A 456 4.00 -25.07 8.41
C GLU A 456 3.51 -26.46 8.89
N PRO A 457 2.24 -26.63 9.35
CA PRO A 457 1.75 -27.90 9.88
C PRO A 457 1.72 -29.00 8.82
N LYS A 458 1.53 -28.64 7.54
CA LYS A 458 1.55 -29.56 6.41
C LYS A 458 2.91 -30.23 6.25
N GLN A 459 4.00 -29.46 6.33
CA GLN A 459 5.36 -29.99 6.20
C GLN A 459 5.72 -30.99 7.30
N PHE A 460 5.16 -30.83 8.50
CA PHE A 460 5.33 -31.78 9.60
C PHE A 460 4.48 -33.03 9.39
N ASN A 461 3.20 -32.86 9.06
CA ASN A 461 2.27 -33.97 8.87
C ASN A 461 2.70 -34.89 7.72
N ASP A 462 3.16 -34.31 6.60
CA ASP A 462 3.69 -35.07 5.46
C ASP A 462 4.98 -35.79 5.82
N PHE A 463 5.84 -35.16 6.63
CA PHE A 463 7.07 -35.79 7.11
C PHE A 463 6.80 -36.94 8.06
N LEU A 464 5.87 -36.81 9.03
CA LEU A 464 5.55 -37.89 9.95
C LEU A 464 4.95 -39.10 9.21
N LYS A 465 4.09 -38.85 8.21
CA LYS A 465 3.59 -39.89 7.30
C LYS A 465 4.74 -40.58 6.55
N HIS A 466 5.66 -39.80 6.00
CA HIS A 466 6.81 -40.33 5.28
C HIS A 466 7.75 -41.14 6.19
N LEU A 467 8.01 -40.67 7.41
CA LEU A 467 8.83 -41.36 8.40
C LEU A 467 8.22 -42.71 8.78
N CYS A 468 6.90 -42.77 9.00
CA CYS A 468 6.22 -44.04 9.27
C CYS A 468 6.29 -45.01 8.09
N ASN A 469 6.15 -44.53 6.84
CA ASN A 469 6.31 -45.37 5.65
C ASN A 469 7.75 -45.88 5.49
N PHE A 470 8.75 -45.02 5.72
CA PHE A 470 10.16 -45.42 5.71
C PHE A 470 10.46 -46.50 6.74
N CYS A 471 9.89 -46.38 7.95
CA CYS A 471 10.03 -47.42 8.98
C CYS A 471 9.39 -48.75 8.55
N GLN A 472 8.30 -48.72 7.76
CA GLN A 472 7.68 -49.93 7.21
C GLN A 472 8.57 -50.60 6.14
N GLU A 473 9.16 -49.80 5.24
CA GLU A 473 10.03 -50.33 4.17
C GLU A 473 11.33 -50.94 4.70
N LYS A 474 11.86 -50.40 5.80
CA LYS A 474 13.13 -50.82 6.42
C LYS A 474 12.98 -51.85 7.56
N ASN A 475 11.77 -52.37 7.81
CA ASN A 475 11.43 -53.26 8.93
C ASN A 475 11.74 -52.67 10.34
N LEU A 476 11.67 -51.36 10.50
CA LEU A 476 11.89 -50.62 11.77
C LEU A 476 10.56 -50.36 12.52
N HIS A 477 9.71 -51.38 12.62
CA HIS A 477 8.36 -51.25 13.20
C HIS A 477 8.38 -50.84 14.68
N SER A 478 9.44 -51.19 15.41
CA SER A 478 9.66 -50.84 16.81
C SER A 478 9.64 -49.33 17.07
N PHE A 479 10.02 -48.49 16.09
CA PHE A 479 9.96 -47.04 16.26
C PHE A 479 8.53 -46.49 16.15
N CYS A 480 7.72 -46.99 15.22
CA CYS A 480 6.32 -46.59 15.08
C CYS A 480 5.48 -47.02 16.29
N GLU A 481 5.73 -48.22 16.82
CA GLU A 481 5.13 -48.70 18.08
C GLU A 481 5.56 -47.83 19.27
N TYR A 482 6.84 -47.44 19.31
CA TYR A 482 7.36 -46.51 20.32
C TYR A 482 6.65 -45.15 20.27
N LEU A 483 6.46 -44.57 19.08
CA LEU A 483 5.70 -43.32 18.91
C LEU A 483 4.23 -43.47 19.34
N ALA A 484 3.61 -44.61 19.04
CA ALA A 484 2.24 -44.91 19.44
C ALA A 484 2.11 -45.03 20.98
N SER A 485 3.06 -45.71 21.62
CA SER A 485 3.14 -45.85 23.09
C SER A 485 3.28 -44.50 23.81
N LYS A 486 3.89 -43.50 23.14
CA LYS A 486 4.05 -42.13 23.64
C LYS A 486 2.92 -41.19 23.20
N GLY A 487 1.93 -41.69 22.45
CA GLY A 487 0.77 -40.93 22.00
C GLY A 487 1.11 -39.82 21.01
N PHE A 488 2.16 -39.99 20.20
CA PHE A 488 2.62 -38.95 19.27
C PHE A 488 1.76 -38.93 18.00
N THR A 489 1.05 -37.83 17.74
CA THR A 489 0.04 -37.73 16.66
C THR A 489 0.41 -36.71 15.58
N LEU A 490 -0.37 -36.64 14.50
CA LEU A 490 -0.33 -35.54 13.54
C LEU A 490 -0.79 -34.21 14.20
N ILE A 491 -0.40 -33.08 13.64
CA ILE A 491 -0.91 -31.75 14.03
C ILE A 491 -2.33 -31.59 13.49
N SER A 492 -3.30 -31.39 14.38
CA SER A 492 -4.72 -31.26 14.01
C SER A 492 -5.15 -29.80 13.82
N LYS A 493 -6.37 -29.62 13.30
CA LYS A 493 -7.01 -28.30 13.13
C LYS A 493 -7.16 -27.49 14.42
N THR A 494 -7.31 -28.16 15.56
CA THR A 494 -7.38 -27.47 16.86
C THR A 494 -6.03 -26.93 17.32
N GLU A 495 -4.92 -27.56 16.93
CA GLU A 495 -3.56 -27.14 17.28
C GLU A 495 -2.99 -26.10 16.28
N ALA A 496 -3.31 -26.25 14.98
CA ALA A 496 -2.96 -25.27 13.95
C ALA A 496 -4.13 -25.10 12.97
N ILE A 497 -4.63 -23.86 12.83
CA ILE A 497 -5.77 -23.51 11.97
C ILE A 497 -5.51 -23.89 10.50
N ASP A 498 -4.25 -23.80 10.06
CA ASP A 498 -3.81 -24.11 8.70
C ASP A 498 -3.62 -25.62 8.45
N SER A 499 -3.90 -26.47 9.43
CA SER A 499 -3.84 -27.93 9.26
C SER A 499 -5.05 -28.46 8.49
N GLU A 500 -4.81 -29.38 7.55
CA GLU A 500 -5.86 -30.06 6.80
C GLU A 500 -6.46 -31.26 7.57
N VAL A 501 -5.79 -31.72 8.63
CA VAL A 501 -6.09 -32.97 9.36
C VAL A 501 -7.08 -32.74 10.52
N THR A 502 -8.11 -33.58 10.63
CA THR A 502 -9.09 -33.50 11.74
C THR A 502 -8.52 -34.11 13.03
N ASP A 503 -9.09 -33.73 14.18
CA ASP A 503 -8.66 -34.26 15.49
C ASP A 503 -8.79 -35.80 15.57
N ASP A 504 -9.84 -36.36 14.95
CA ASP A 504 -10.06 -37.80 14.89
C ASP A 504 -9.07 -38.51 13.94
N GLU A 505 -8.70 -37.86 12.83
CA GLU A 505 -7.68 -38.37 11.90
C GLU A 505 -6.29 -38.37 12.55
N ALA A 506 -5.96 -37.31 13.29
CA ALA A 506 -4.68 -37.22 14.01
C ALA A 506 -4.55 -38.30 15.10
N ARG A 507 -5.62 -38.59 15.84
CA ARG A 507 -5.65 -39.62 16.89
C ARG A 507 -5.66 -41.05 16.32
N SER A 508 -6.33 -41.26 15.19
CA SER A 508 -6.42 -42.60 14.56
C SER A 508 -5.23 -42.95 13.68
N PHE A 509 -4.31 -42.01 13.42
CA PHE A 509 -3.18 -42.20 12.50
C PHE A 509 -2.29 -43.40 12.87
N LEU A 510 -1.79 -43.47 14.11
CA LEU A 510 -0.90 -44.57 14.54
C LEU A 510 -1.66 -45.86 14.85
N VAL A 511 -2.92 -45.77 15.31
CA VAL A 511 -3.78 -46.92 15.63
C VAL A 511 -4.22 -47.69 14.37
N LYS A 512 -4.47 -46.99 13.25
CA LYS A 512 -4.79 -47.64 11.97
C LYS A 512 -3.60 -48.39 11.36
N SER A 513 -2.37 -48.03 11.72
CA SER A 513 -1.16 -48.75 11.29
C SER A 513 -1.08 -50.12 11.94
N GLU A 514 -1.36 -50.27 13.24
CA GLU A 514 -1.38 -51.56 13.94
C GLU A 514 -2.39 -52.55 13.34
N LEU A 515 -3.57 -52.06 12.91
CA LEU A 515 -4.61 -52.89 12.28
C LEU A 515 -4.22 -53.44 10.89
N LYS A 516 -3.24 -52.85 10.20
CA LYS A 516 -2.73 -53.39 8.93
C LYS A 516 -1.72 -54.54 9.11
N PHE A 517 -1.23 -54.79 10.33
CA PHE A 517 -0.27 -55.86 10.63
C PHE A 517 -0.94 -57.15 11.16
N LEU A 518 -2.25 -57.15 11.40
CA LEU A 518 -3.04 -58.30 11.88
C LEU A 518 -3.85 -59.01 10.79
N THR A 519 -3.59 -58.70 9.52
CA THR A 519 -4.09 -59.37 8.31
C THR A 519 -2.92 -59.68 7.41
#